data_AF-A0A429FGK6-F1
#
_entry.id   AF-A0A429FGK6-F1
#
_cell.length_a   1.000
_cell.length_b   1.000
_cell.length_c   1.000
_cell.angle_alpha   90.00
_cell.angle_beta   90.00
_cell.angle_gamma   90.00
#
_symmetry.space_group_name_H-M   'P 1'
#
loop_
_entity.id
_entity.type
_entity.pdbx_description
1 polymer ?
#
loop_
_entity_poly.entity_id
_entity_poly.type
_entity_poly.pdbx_seq_one_letter_code
_entity_poly.pdbx_strand_id
1 'polypeptide(L)'
;MHVTIQRPARRAWTLVSVLAVFGVIVSSTVASADTIGASSDHRIAIAPQSVSQAGEDCASLRRSADQVGTVACLISPESLPGQAQRREELQRQLSAPAAVVCTAKDQLFFNRTESCLFEEVAYRLIDLQTGKEVGFADMAVKSLVTLDTRTRTWTQRINATVMIAEGAAKLGTAGFATATCSSGCTATNSAIRTLPYRVPVDFDYQVTSAGSNLDQLKITPSFTFQSITPAVWGPIREEIGSAVDVRCDSTPTVGPNTGGCVYAQFTPTYDVSTLNNDTAQVAWHIQWAQRNLTGKWGRKGFGPELTRTMDATVITANRNAACPASIPRPTGKSCDEYPFASTYQGGSLNPDHSCYMVPATQNSLEGSRYRRPWYAANRVLDKDKFWVNVVLPAGITEQELAAKTREFVKCPG
;
A
#
# COMPACT_ATOMS: atom_id res chain seq x y z
N MET A 1 -18.13 41.07 72.22
CA MET A 1 -18.59 42.19 71.37
C MET A 1 -19.23 41.59 70.14
N HIS A 2 -20.53 41.29 70.24
CA HIS A 2 -21.62 41.98 69.54
C HIS A 2 -21.63 41.70 68.02
N VAL A 3 -22.48 40.78 67.50
CA VAL A 3 -23.96 40.92 67.27
C VAL A 3 -24.17 41.81 66.03
N THR A 4 -24.88 41.47 64.94
CA THR A 4 -25.92 40.46 64.69
C THR A 4 -26.33 40.40 63.21
N ILE A 5 -26.61 39.17 62.75
CA ILE A 5 -27.71 38.67 61.89
C ILE A 5 -28.58 39.69 61.12
N GLN A 6 -28.83 39.43 59.82
CA GLN A 6 -30.20 39.37 59.27
C GLN A 6 -30.31 38.62 57.92
N ARG A 7 -31.09 37.53 57.90
CA ARG A 7 -31.81 36.92 56.75
C ARG A 7 -33.12 37.72 56.54
N PRO A 8 -33.81 37.75 55.36
CA PRO A 8 -34.57 36.63 54.74
C PRO A 8 -34.65 36.74 53.18
N ALA A 9 -35.38 35.99 52.33
CA ALA A 9 -36.66 35.29 52.42
C ALA A 9 -36.92 34.34 51.20
N ARG A 10 -37.65 33.24 51.47
CA ARG A 10 -38.85 32.66 50.78
C ARG A 10 -38.87 32.58 49.23
N ARG A 11 -38.95 31.38 48.61
CA ARG A 11 -40.12 30.49 48.30
C ARG A 11 -40.53 30.53 46.82
N ALA A 12 -40.48 29.38 46.14
CA ALA A 12 -41.49 28.78 45.23
C ALA A 12 -40.83 27.54 44.58
N TRP A 13 -41.15 26.28 44.92
CA TRP A 13 -42.33 25.47 44.57
C TRP A 13 -42.74 25.53 43.09
N THR A 14 -42.18 24.62 42.29
CA THR A 14 -42.97 23.78 41.37
C THR A 14 -42.32 22.39 41.27
N LEU A 15 -43.08 21.35 41.62
CA LEU A 15 -42.79 19.95 41.37
C LEU A 15 -42.71 19.68 39.86
N VAL A 16 -42.06 18.57 39.47
CA VAL A 16 -42.72 17.43 38.79
C VAL A 16 -41.69 16.33 38.46
N SER A 17 -41.98 15.16 39.01
CA SER A 17 -41.70 13.79 38.51
C SER A 17 -40.26 13.29 38.35
N VAL A 18 -39.87 12.51 39.36
CA VAL A 18 -38.93 11.37 39.22
C VAL A 18 -39.70 10.25 38.52
N LEU A 19 -39.32 9.93 37.28
CA LEU A 19 -39.63 8.64 36.67
C LEU A 19 -38.31 7.93 36.38
N ALA A 20 -38.10 6.84 37.12
CA ALA A 20 -37.06 5.87 36.86
C ALA A 20 -37.31 5.22 35.49
N VAL A 21 -36.33 5.29 34.60
CA VAL A 21 -36.30 4.47 33.39
C VAL A 21 -35.15 3.48 33.51
N PHE A 22 -35.54 2.22 33.44
CA PHE A 22 -34.73 1.02 33.46
C PHE A 22 -33.53 1.11 32.52
N GLY A 23 -32.35 0.84 33.06
CA GLY A 23 -31.16 0.56 32.27
C GLY A 23 -31.32 -0.77 31.54
N VAL A 24 -31.52 -0.70 30.23
CA VAL A 24 -31.35 -1.85 29.33
C VAL A 24 -29.87 -1.89 28.96
N ILE A 25 -29.10 -2.72 29.67
CA ILE A 25 -27.77 -3.14 29.20
C ILE A 25 -28.02 -4.19 28.12
N VAL A 26 -28.03 -3.76 26.86
CA VAL A 26 -27.91 -4.69 25.74
C VAL A 26 -26.46 -5.10 25.67
N SER A 27 -26.15 -6.28 26.23
CA SER A 27 -24.90 -6.99 25.94
C SER A 27 -24.91 -7.40 24.48
N SER A 28 -24.28 -6.62 23.62
CA SER A 28 -23.95 -7.05 22.26
C SER A 28 -22.73 -7.96 22.33
N THR A 29 -22.97 -9.26 22.47
CA THR A 29 -22.01 -10.29 22.07
C THR A 29 -21.89 -10.25 20.55
N VAL A 30 -20.89 -9.52 20.04
CA VAL A 30 -20.47 -9.67 18.65
C VAL A 30 -19.56 -10.87 18.59
N ALA A 31 -20.14 -12.02 18.24
CA ALA A 31 -19.37 -13.09 17.63
C ALA A 31 -18.99 -12.61 16.23
N SER A 32 -17.74 -12.17 16.06
CA SER A 32 -17.15 -11.98 14.75
C SER A 32 -16.29 -13.20 14.45
N ALA A 33 -16.80 -14.00 13.53
CA ALA A 33 -16.10 -15.07 12.84
C ALA A 33 -14.82 -14.55 12.16
N ASP A 34 -13.87 -15.47 12.06
CA ASP A 34 -12.59 -15.41 11.36
C ASP A 34 -12.50 -14.38 10.23
N THR A 35 -11.75 -13.32 10.50
CA THR A 35 -11.00 -12.63 9.45
C THR A 35 -9.53 -12.76 9.81
N ILE A 36 -8.81 -13.57 9.03
CA ILE A 36 -7.35 -13.54 8.97
C ILE A 36 -6.98 -12.09 8.66
N GLY A 37 -6.45 -11.38 9.65
CA GLY A 37 -6.10 -9.97 9.52
C GLY A 37 -5.11 -9.77 8.38
N ALA A 38 -5.56 -9.13 7.31
CA ALA A 38 -4.65 -8.49 6.38
C ALA A 38 -3.95 -7.38 7.17
N SER A 39 -2.71 -7.64 7.60
CA SER A 39 -1.82 -6.62 8.15
C SER A 39 -1.78 -5.43 7.19
N SER A 40 -2.11 -4.23 7.66
CA SER A 40 -2.04 -2.96 6.94
C SER A 40 -0.59 -2.49 6.70
N ASP A 41 0.28 -3.43 6.32
CA ASP A 41 1.71 -3.21 6.11
C ASP A 41 1.87 -2.50 4.76
N HIS A 42 2.06 -1.19 4.81
CA HIS A 42 2.34 -0.34 3.66
C HIS A 42 3.72 0.29 3.84
N ARG A 43 4.43 0.47 2.74
CA ARG A 43 5.64 1.30 2.70
C ARG A 43 5.25 2.73 2.36
N ILE A 44 5.94 3.67 3.01
CA ILE A 44 5.87 5.10 2.72
C ILE A 44 7.19 5.48 2.05
N ALA A 45 7.11 6.13 0.90
CA ALA A 45 8.23 6.73 0.21
C ALA A 45 7.92 8.19 -0.10
N ILE A 46 8.96 9.03 -0.17
CA ILE A 46 8.81 10.38 -0.71
C ILE A 46 8.65 10.25 -2.22
N ALA A 47 7.57 10.78 -2.77
CA ALA A 47 7.38 10.77 -4.22
C ALA A 47 8.38 11.74 -4.89
N PRO A 48 8.93 11.39 -6.07
CA PRO A 48 9.63 12.37 -6.87
C PRO A 48 8.66 13.50 -7.21
N GLN A 49 9.17 14.74 -7.27
CA GLN A 49 8.36 15.90 -7.60
C GLN A 49 7.68 15.69 -8.95
N SER A 50 6.39 16.02 -9.00
CA SER A 50 5.65 16.06 -10.25
C SER A 50 6.31 17.03 -11.23
N VAL A 51 6.29 16.66 -12.50
CA VAL A 51 6.84 17.48 -13.57
C VAL A 51 5.70 17.91 -14.46
N SER A 52 5.38 19.20 -14.43
CA SER A 52 4.42 19.77 -15.34
C SER A 52 5.04 19.96 -16.72
N GLN A 53 4.42 19.40 -17.76
CA GLN A 53 4.80 19.67 -19.13
C GLN A 53 3.62 20.35 -19.84
N ALA A 54 3.87 21.52 -20.42
CA ALA A 54 2.94 22.34 -21.22
C ALA A 54 2.01 23.34 -20.50
N GLY A 55 2.21 23.63 -19.21
CA GLY A 55 1.88 24.94 -18.64
C GLY A 55 3.17 25.71 -18.44
N GLU A 56 3.39 26.85 -19.12
CA GLU A 56 4.44 27.78 -18.70
C GLU A 56 4.23 28.08 -17.21
N ASP A 57 5.30 28.12 -16.40
CA ASP A 57 5.22 28.71 -15.06
C ASP A 57 4.58 30.09 -15.22
N CYS A 58 3.57 30.42 -14.41
CA CYS A 58 2.95 31.74 -14.50
C CYS A 58 3.99 32.89 -14.39
N ALA A 59 5.14 32.65 -13.76
CA ALA A 59 6.24 33.61 -13.71
C ALA A 59 7.00 33.77 -15.06
N SER A 60 6.96 32.77 -15.94
CA SER A 60 7.60 32.80 -17.26
C SER A 60 6.72 33.40 -18.36
N LEU A 61 5.41 33.48 -18.15
CA LEU A 61 4.47 34.04 -19.11
C LEU A 61 4.75 35.53 -19.37
N ARG A 62 4.94 35.89 -20.64
CA ARG A 62 5.09 37.28 -21.09
C ARG A 62 3.80 37.77 -21.74
N ARG A 63 3.39 38.99 -21.37
CA ARG A 63 2.32 39.70 -22.10
C ARG A 63 2.72 39.89 -23.55
N SER A 64 1.79 39.66 -24.45
CA SER A 64 1.93 40.00 -25.87
C SER A 64 0.65 40.69 -26.32
N ALA A 65 0.77 41.96 -26.73
CA ALA A 65 -0.36 42.74 -27.22
C ALA A 65 -0.95 42.14 -28.53
N ASP A 66 -0.15 41.35 -29.25
CA ASP A 66 -0.52 40.71 -30.51
C ASP A 66 -1.14 39.32 -30.32
N GLN A 67 -1.09 38.75 -29.10
CA GLN A 67 -1.72 37.46 -28.80
C GLN A 67 -3.07 37.65 -28.11
N VAL A 68 -4.10 37.06 -28.70
CA VAL A 68 -5.48 37.11 -28.20
C VAL A 68 -5.86 35.74 -27.64
N GLY A 69 -6.39 35.73 -26.41
CA GLY A 69 -6.89 34.51 -25.77
C GLY A 69 -6.50 34.40 -24.30
N THR A 70 -6.95 33.31 -23.69
CA THR A 70 -6.61 32.95 -22.31
C THR A 70 -5.66 31.74 -22.33
N VAL A 71 -4.67 31.76 -21.44
CA VAL A 71 -3.77 30.62 -21.20
C VAL A 71 -3.95 30.11 -19.79
N ALA A 72 -3.73 28.82 -19.59
CA ALA A 72 -3.64 28.23 -18.26
C ALA A 72 -2.16 28.02 -17.89
N CYS A 73 -1.77 28.47 -16.71
CA CYS A 73 -0.41 28.31 -16.19
C CYS A 73 -0.44 27.76 -14.77
N LEU A 74 0.60 27.03 -14.40
CA LEU A 74 0.69 26.36 -13.11
C LEU A 74 1.34 27.25 -12.06
N ILE A 75 0.96 27.03 -10.81
CA ILE A 75 1.51 27.74 -9.65
C ILE A 75 1.73 26.78 -8.48
N SER A 76 2.68 27.13 -7.62
CA SER A 76 2.84 26.41 -6.35
C SER A 76 1.60 26.61 -5.47
N PRO A 77 0.95 25.52 -5.01
CA PRO A 77 -0.16 25.53 -4.06
C PRO A 77 0.09 26.39 -2.81
N GLU A 78 1.33 26.50 -2.36
CA GLU A 78 1.74 27.15 -1.12
C GLU A 78 1.72 28.69 -1.21
N SER A 79 1.66 29.23 -2.42
CA SER A 79 1.67 30.67 -2.70
C SER A 79 0.30 31.35 -2.65
N LEU A 80 -0.75 30.62 -2.26
CA LEU A 80 -2.14 31.01 -2.51
C LEU A 80 -2.88 31.63 -1.30
N PRO A 81 -3.83 32.56 -1.52
CA PRO A 81 -4.76 33.01 -0.49
C PRO A 81 -5.69 31.87 0.00
N GLY A 82 -6.12 31.90 1.27
CA GLY A 82 -7.13 30.95 1.78
C GLY A 82 -6.60 29.56 2.21
N GLN A 83 -5.29 29.42 2.45
CA GLN A 83 -4.60 28.17 2.85
C GLN A 83 -5.29 27.37 3.97
N ALA A 84 -5.97 28.02 4.92
CA ALA A 84 -6.64 27.33 6.03
C ALA A 84 -7.86 26.51 5.57
N GLN A 85 -8.73 27.10 4.76
CA GLN A 85 -9.90 26.39 4.19
C GLN A 85 -9.46 25.28 3.23
N ARG A 86 -8.38 25.53 2.49
CA ARG A 86 -7.71 24.54 1.63
C ARG A 86 -7.28 23.32 2.44
N ARG A 87 -6.52 23.51 3.52
CA ARG A 87 -6.02 22.42 4.39
C ARG A 87 -7.15 21.59 4.99
N GLU A 88 -8.24 22.22 5.42
CA GLU A 88 -9.37 21.53 6.04
C GLU A 88 -10.11 20.61 5.05
N GLU A 89 -10.38 21.09 3.83
CA GLU A 89 -11.02 20.27 2.79
C GLU A 89 -10.07 19.17 2.26
N LEU A 90 -8.77 19.46 2.19
CA LEU A 90 -7.73 18.48 1.86
C LEU A 90 -7.70 17.31 2.86
N GLN A 91 -7.71 17.65 4.16
CA GLN A 91 -7.72 16.68 5.25
C GLN A 91 -8.93 15.74 5.13
N ARG A 92 -10.09 16.29 4.77
CA ARG A 92 -11.32 15.53 4.53
C ARG A 92 -11.17 14.55 3.37
N GLN A 93 -10.58 14.97 2.25
CA GLN A 93 -10.31 14.10 1.10
C GLN A 93 -9.33 12.97 1.44
N LEU A 94 -8.30 13.23 2.25
CA LEU A 94 -7.32 12.22 2.68
C LEU A 94 -7.93 11.16 3.62
N SER A 95 -9.06 11.47 4.27
CA SER A 95 -9.73 10.56 5.23
C SER A 95 -10.71 9.55 4.61
N ALA A 96 -10.87 9.51 3.29
CA ALA A 96 -11.78 8.57 2.63
C ALA A 96 -11.25 7.12 2.66
N PRO A 97 -12.11 6.11 2.90
CA PRO A 97 -11.68 4.72 3.03
C PRO A 97 -11.30 4.12 1.66
N ALA A 98 -10.00 3.95 1.41
CA ALA A 98 -9.45 3.10 0.35
C ALA A 98 -8.53 2.02 0.98
N ALA A 99 -8.35 0.88 0.31
CA ALA A 99 -7.55 -0.25 0.82
C ALA A 99 -6.07 0.12 1.05
N VAL A 100 -5.53 1.06 0.26
CA VAL A 100 -4.33 1.85 0.57
C VAL A 100 -4.77 3.29 0.78
N VAL A 101 -4.60 3.80 2.00
CA VAL A 101 -4.96 5.18 2.34
C VAL A 101 -3.81 6.10 1.97
N CYS A 102 -4.04 7.02 1.04
CA CYS A 102 -3.21 8.22 0.92
C CYS A 102 -3.44 9.05 2.19
N THR A 103 -2.50 9.06 3.13
CA THR A 103 -2.67 9.81 4.40
C THR A 103 -1.98 11.18 4.40
N ALA A 104 -1.11 11.44 3.42
CA ALA A 104 -0.36 12.68 3.32
C ALA A 104 -0.05 13.05 1.86
N LYS A 105 0.11 14.36 1.63
CA LYS A 105 0.57 14.96 0.36
C LYS A 105 2.03 14.57 0.10
N ASP A 106 2.37 14.37 -1.18
CA ASP A 106 3.72 14.06 -1.69
C ASP A 106 4.34 12.77 -1.11
N GLN A 107 3.52 11.96 -0.44
CA GLN A 107 3.89 10.65 0.08
C GLN A 107 3.23 9.56 -0.75
N LEU A 108 4.08 8.67 -1.26
CA LEU A 108 3.65 7.47 -1.94
C LEU A 108 3.48 6.34 -0.92
N PHE A 109 2.26 5.85 -0.81
CA PHE A 109 1.89 4.68 -0.03
C PHE A 109 1.78 3.50 -0.97
N PHE A 110 2.44 2.38 -0.65
CA PHE A 110 2.29 1.18 -1.47
C PHE A 110 2.48 -0.12 -0.69
N ASN A 111 1.78 -1.16 -1.11
CA ASN A 111 2.01 -2.53 -0.69
C ASN A 111 2.47 -3.36 -1.90
N ARG A 112 2.33 -4.69 -1.85
CA ARG A 112 2.80 -5.57 -2.93
C ARG A 112 2.07 -5.35 -4.26
N THR A 113 0.82 -4.92 -4.24
CA THR A 113 -0.05 -4.85 -5.42
C THR A 113 -0.78 -3.51 -5.55
N GLU A 114 -0.74 -2.65 -4.55
CA GLU A 114 -1.49 -1.40 -4.55
C GLU A 114 -0.57 -0.22 -4.26
N SER A 115 -0.85 0.92 -4.89
CA SER A 115 -0.22 2.19 -4.53
C SER A 115 -1.21 3.36 -4.55
N CYS A 116 -0.89 4.37 -3.75
CA CYS A 116 -1.65 5.60 -3.59
C CYS A 116 -0.65 6.77 -3.47
N LEU A 117 -0.71 7.71 -4.40
CA LEU A 117 -0.02 8.99 -4.32
C LEU A 117 -1.05 10.12 -4.31
N PHE A 118 -0.81 11.12 -3.48
CA PHE A 118 -1.62 12.31 -3.40
C PHE A 118 -0.81 13.57 -3.69
N GLU A 119 -1.31 14.38 -4.63
CA GLU A 119 -0.73 15.66 -5.03
C GLU A 119 -1.80 16.76 -5.08
N GLU A 120 -1.33 18.00 -5.01
CA GLU A 120 -2.14 19.19 -5.25
C GLU A 120 -1.70 19.85 -6.54
N VAL A 121 -2.66 20.14 -7.42
CA VAL A 121 -2.41 20.82 -8.69
C VAL A 121 -3.19 22.11 -8.71
N ALA A 122 -2.50 23.24 -8.86
CA ALA A 122 -3.11 24.56 -8.88
C ALA A 122 -2.73 25.31 -10.16
N TYR A 123 -3.71 25.95 -10.80
CA TYR A 123 -3.50 26.70 -12.03
C TYR A 123 -4.27 28.02 -12.04
N ARG A 124 -3.74 28.99 -12.78
CA ARG A 124 -4.37 30.28 -13.08
C ARG A 124 -4.72 30.38 -14.56
N LEU A 125 -5.76 31.14 -14.84
CA LEU A 125 -6.18 31.55 -16.17
C LEU A 125 -5.76 33.00 -16.38
N ILE A 126 -4.87 33.25 -17.34
CA ILE A 126 -4.34 34.58 -17.64
C ILE A 126 -4.84 35.02 -19.02
N ASP A 127 -5.46 36.19 -19.07
CA ASP A 127 -5.78 36.87 -20.33
C ASP A 127 -4.50 37.46 -20.92
N LEU A 128 -4.08 37.01 -22.11
CA LEU A 128 -2.79 37.39 -22.69
C LEU A 128 -2.71 38.85 -23.13
N GLN A 129 -3.83 39.45 -23.53
CA GLN A 129 -3.89 40.84 -23.98
C GLN A 129 -3.69 41.81 -22.82
N THR A 130 -4.37 41.55 -21.71
CA THR A 130 -4.38 42.43 -20.54
C THR A 130 -3.31 42.03 -19.50
N GLY A 131 -2.86 40.77 -19.54
CA GLY A 131 -2.04 40.14 -18.50
C GLY A 131 -2.75 39.95 -17.17
N LYS A 132 -4.09 40.05 -17.14
CA LYS A 132 -4.88 39.92 -15.90
C LYS A 132 -5.25 38.46 -15.67
N GLU A 133 -5.27 38.08 -14.39
CA GLU A 133 -5.88 36.83 -13.97
C GLU A 133 -7.41 36.92 -14.13
N VAL A 134 -7.98 35.96 -14.85
CA VAL A 134 -9.42 35.86 -15.11
C VAL A 134 -10.07 34.64 -14.44
N GLY A 135 -9.26 33.77 -13.85
CA GLY A 135 -9.74 32.62 -13.09
C GLY A 135 -8.61 31.84 -12.43
N PHE A 136 -8.97 31.00 -11.48
CA PHE A 136 -8.05 30.19 -10.69
C PHE A 136 -8.72 28.91 -10.25
N ALA A 137 -8.01 27.79 -10.25
CA ALA A 137 -8.49 26.55 -9.66
C ALA A 137 -7.38 25.77 -8.96
N ASP A 138 -7.82 25.02 -7.96
CA ASP A 138 -7.03 24.09 -7.17
C ASP A 138 -7.67 22.71 -7.19
N MET A 139 -6.86 21.69 -7.39
CA MET A 139 -7.29 20.32 -7.52
C MET A 139 -6.54 19.42 -6.55
N ALA A 140 -7.30 18.59 -5.86
CA ALA A 140 -6.79 17.41 -5.18
C ALA A 140 -6.71 16.28 -6.22
N VAL A 141 -5.52 15.73 -6.44
CA VAL A 141 -5.28 14.69 -7.43
C VAL A 141 -4.65 13.47 -6.77
N LYS A 142 -5.28 12.30 -6.91
CA LYS A 142 -4.77 11.02 -6.41
C LYS A 142 -4.45 10.11 -7.57
N SER A 143 -3.26 9.51 -7.56
CA SER A 143 -2.93 8.38 -8.41
C SER A 143 -3.12 7.09 -7.62
N LEU A 144 -4.01 6.24 -8.10
CA LEU A 144 -4.39 4.97 -7.50
C LEU A 144 -4.06 3.85 -8.49
N VAL A 145 -3.32 2.85 -8.01
CA VAL A 145 -2.96 1.68 -8.82
C VAL A 145 -3.30 0.42 -8.07
N THR A 146 -3.96 -0.51 -8.76
CA THR A 146 -4.16 -1.89 -8.31
C THR A 146 -3.60 -2.83 -9.38
N LEU A 147 -2.43 -3.41 -9.08
CA LEU A 147 -1.81 -4.48 -9.85
C LEU A 147 -2.49 -5.81 -9.55
N ASP A 148 -2.36 -6.75 -10.49
CA ASP A 148 -2.87 -8.10 -10.33
C ASP A 148 -1.72 -9.10 -10.51
N THR A 149 -1.59 -10.04 -9.58
CA THR A 149 -0.56 -11.08 -9.62
C THR A 149 -0.83 -12.15 -10.68
N ARG A 150 -1.95 -12.05 -11.41
CA ARG A 150 -2.46 -13.02 -12.40
C ARG A 150 -2.72 -12.44 -13.79
N THR A 151 -2.56 -11.13 -13.99
CA THR A 151 -2.57 -10.51 -15.33
C THR A 151 -1.49 -9.44 -15.47
N ARG A 152 -1.04 -9.25 -16.71
CA ARG A 152 -0.05 -8.23 -17.10
C ARG A 152 -0.69 -6.92 -17.57
N THR A 153 -2.01 -6.83 -17.45
CA THR A 153 -2.81 -5.64 -17.70
C THR A 153 -3.51 -5.24 -16.42
N TRP A 154 -3.45 -3.96 -16.08
CA TRP A 154 -4.09 -3.44 -14.87
C TRP A 154 -4.69 -2.05 -15.11
N THR A 155 -5.69 -1.75 -14.30
CA THR A 155 -6.31 -0.41 -14.27
C THR A 155 -5.48 0.52 -13.41
N GLN A 156 -5.14 1.69 -13.95
CA GLN A 156 -4.73 2.85 -13.18
C GLN A 156 -5.89 3.85 -13.13
N ARG A 157 -5.98 4.57 -12.02
CA ARG A 157 -7.01 5.58 -11.78
C ARG A 157 -6.37 6.86 -11.32
N ILE A 158 -6.63 7.95 -12.03
CA ILE A 158 -6.51 9.28 -11.46
C ILE A 158 -7.87 9.67 -10.89
N ASN A 159 -7.93 9.94 -9.59
CA ASN A 159 -9.09 10.57 -8.97
C ASN A 159 -8.76 12.06 -8.78
N ALA A 160 -9.54 12.94 -9.41
CA ALA A 160 -9.31 14.37 -9.34
C ALA A 160 -10.58 15.08 -8.85
N THR A 161 -10.39 16.07 -7.98
CA THR A 161 -11.47 16.91 -7.45
C THR A 161 -11.05 18.37 -7.52
N VAL A 162 -11.87 19.24 -8.13
CA VAL A 162 -11.66 20.70 -8.05
C VAL A 162 -12.15 21.19 -6.69
N MET A 163 -11.22 21.59 -5.85
CA MET A 163 -11.45 21.94 -4.44
C MET A 163 -11.81 23.43 -4.29
N ILE A 164 -11.11 24.27 -5.05
CA ILE A 164 -11.29 25.71 -5.10
C ILE A 164 -11.36 26.12 -6.56
N ALA A 165 -12.31 26.98 -6.89
CA ALA A 165 -12.41 27.57 -8.22
C ALA A 165 -12.92 29.02 -8.10
N GLU A 166 -12.30 29.93 -8.83
CA GLU A 166 -12.63 31.36 -8.90
C GLU A 166 -12.66 31.87 -10.34
N GLY A 167 -13.38 32.97 -10.55
CA GLY A 167 -13.54 33.58 -11.87
C GLY A 167 -14.03 32.57 -12.92
N ALA A 168 -13.41 32.61 -14.09
CA ALA A 168 -13.75 31.74 -15.21
C ALA A 168 -13.50 30.25 -14.93
N ALA A 169 -12.61 29.87 -14.00
CA ALA A 169 -12.38 28.47 -13.67
C ALA A 169 -13.61 27.79 -13.05
N LYS A 170 -14.57 28.55 -12.50
CA LYS A 170 -15.88 28.03 -12.04
C LYS A 170 -16.76 27.51 -13.18
N LEU A 171 -16.48 27.92 -14.42
CA LEU A 171 -17.24 27.52 -15.60
C LEU A 171 -16.91 26.10 -16.06
N GLY A 172 -15.89 25.47 -15.46
CA GLY A 172 -15.62 24.04 -15.56
C GLY A 172 -14.25 23.73 -16.15
N THR A 173 -13.73 22.59 -15.72
CA THR A 173 -12.50 21.97 -16.24
C THR A 173 -12.89 20.66 -16.92
N ALA A 174 -12.20 20.27 -17.98
CA ALA A 174 -12.29 18.94 -18.53
C ALA A 174 -10.89 18.35 -18.67
N GLY A 175 -10.78 17.04 -18.48
CA GLY A 175 -9.50 16.36 -18.58
C GLY A 175 -9.63 14.88 -18.91
N PHE A 176 -8.49 14.24 -19.07
CA PHE A 176 -8.32 12.80 -19.20
C PHE A 176 -6.98 12.40 -18.56
N ALA A 177 -6.85 11.13 -18.23
CA ALA A 177 -5.63 10.55 -17.70
C ALA A 177 -5.03 9.53 -18.66
N THR A 178 -3.71 9.38 -18.59
CA THR A 178 -2.92 8.37 -19.33
C THR A 178 -1.62 8.15 -18.57
N ALA A 179 -0.73 7.30 -19.09
CA ALA A 179 0.62 7.18 -18.55
C ALA A 179 1.67 7.06 -19.64
N THR A 180 2.86 7.58 -19.36
CA THR A 180 4.04 7.34 -20.17
C THR A 180 4.77 6.10 -19.67
N CYS A 181 5.09 5.20 -20.59
CA CYS A 181 5.91 4.03 -20.34
C CYS A 181 7.34 4.29 -20.82
N SER A 182 8.37 4.04 -19.98
CA SER A 182 9.76 4.20 -20.42
C SER A 182 10.14 3.22 -21.55
N SER A 183 9.63 1.99 -21.46
CA SER A 183 9.68 0.93 -22.48
C SER A 183 8.91 -0.29 -21.97
N GLY A 184 8.49 -1.20 -22.85
CA GLY A 184 7.91 -2.49 -22.44
C GLY A 184 6.48 -2.44 -21.91
N CYS A 185 5.78 -1.30 -22.00
CA CYS A 185 4.34 -1.23 -21.78
C CYS A 185 3.63 -0.27 -22.73
N THR A 186 2.31 -0.44 -22.82
CA THR A 186 1.37 0.47 -23.49
C THR A 186 0.35 0.96 -22.49
N ALA A 187 -0.11 2.20 -22.66
CA ALA A 187 -1.18 2.78 -21.86
C ALA A 187 -2.31 3.27 -22.78
N THR A 188 -3.55 3.08 -22.36
CA THR A 188 -4.70 3.72 -23.01
C THR A 188 -4.92 5.11 -22.43
N ASN A 189 -5.73 5.92 -23.12
CA ASN A 189 -6.29 7.12 -22.51
C ASN A 189 -7.58 6.76 -21.76
N SER A 190 -7.86 7.46 -20.67
CA SER A 190 -9.20 7.48 -20.10
C SER A 190 -10.16 8.23 -21.04
N ALA A 191 -11.46 8.09 -20.81
CA ALA A 191 -12.42 9.01 -21.42
C ALA A 191 -12.16 10.45 -20.94
N ILE A 192 -12.42 11.42 -21.82
CA ILE A 192 -12.46 12.83 -21.43
C ILE A 192 -13.70 13.04 -20.56
N ARG A 193 -13.54 13.64 -19.38
CA ARG A 193 -14.66 14.00 -18.50
C ARG A 193 -14.52 15.43 -17.99
N THR A 194 -15.66 16.03 -17.70
CA THR A 194 -15.71 17.30 -16.98
C THR A 194 -15.44 17.06 -15.49
N LEU A 195 -14.79 18.02 -14.83
CA LEU A 195 -14.58 18.07 -13.39
C LEU A 195 -15.45 19.17 -12.80
N PRO A 196 -16.63 18.82 -12.26
CA PRO A 196 -17.47 19.77 -11.55
C PRO A 196 -16.81 20.20 -10.23
N TYR A 197 -17.19 21.39 -9.76
CA TYR A 197 -16.71 21.91 -8.48
C TYR A 197 -17.09 20.98 -7.31
N ARG A 198 -16.11 20.60 -6.49
CA ARG A 198 -16.24 19.73 -5.30
C ARG A 198 -16.81 18.33 -5.57
N VAL A 199 -16.78 17.86 -6.82
CA VAL A 199 -17.19 16.50 -7.17
C VAL A 199 -15.95 15.69 -7.55
N PRO A 200 -15.66 14.57 -6.86
CA PRO A 200 -14.57 13.69 -7.27
C PRO A 200 -14.92 12.99 -8.58
N VAL A 201 -13.95 12.93 -9.49
CA VAL A 201 -14.09 12.28 -10.80
C VAL A 201 -12.95 11.30 -11.00
N ASP A 202 -13.31 10.06 -11.36
CA ASP A 202 -12.37 8.99 -11.66
C ASP A 202 -12.03 8.96 -13.15
N PHE A 203 -10.75 8.91 -13.47
CA PHE A 203 -10.18 8.77 -14.81
C PHE A 203 -9.42 7.44 -14.89
N ASP A 204 -10.16 6.40 -15.25
CA ASP A 204 -9.63 5.04 -15.38
C ASP A 204 -9.01 4.84 -16.76
N TYR A 205 -7.81 4.28 -16.79
CA TYR A 205 -7.13 3.84 -18.00
C TYR A 205 -6.39 2.53 -17.74
N GLN A 206 -6.10 1.81 -18.82
CA GLN A 206 -5.39 0.53 -18.74
C GLN A 206 -3.91 0.73 -19.04
N VAL A 207 -3.06 0.03 -18.32
CA VAL A 207 -1.66 -0.17 -18.68
C VAL A 207 -1.44 -1.65 -18.88
N THR A 208 -0.71 -2.00 -19.94
CA THR A 208 -0.40 -3.38 -20.30
C THR A 208 1.09 -3.53 -20.51
N SER A 209 1.70 -4.46 -19.76
CA SER A 209 3.08 -4.89 -20.02
C SER A 209 3.13 -5.74 -21.30
N ALA A 210 4.08 -5.44 -22.18
CA ALA A 210 4.28 -6.14 -23.45
C ALA A 210 5.16 -7.39 -23.27
N GLY A 211 5.03 -8.41 -24.13
CA GLY A 211 5.91 -9.59 -24.12
C GLY A 211 5.54 -10.64 -23.07
N SER A 212 6.54 -11.34 -22.50
CA SER A 212 6.35 -12.35 -21.44
C SER A 212 7.52 -12.44 -20.45
N ASN A 213 8.53 -11.58 -20.63
CA ASN A 213 9.75 -11.59 -19.84
C ASN A 213 9.55 -11.00 -18.45
N LEU A 214 10.54 -11.19 -17.58
CA LEU A 214 10.64 -10.43 -16.34
C LEU A 214 11.04 -9.00 -16.71
N ASP A 215 10.09 -8.08 -16.62
CA ASP A 215 10.23 -6.68 -16.98
C ASP A 215 10.10 -5.81 -15.73
N GLN A 216 11.00 -4.83 -15.59
CA GLN A 216 10.91 -3.77 -14.59
C GLN A 216 10.45 -2.50 -15.30
N LEU A 217 9.16 -2.17 -15.15
CA LEU A 217 8.51 -1.10 -15.88
C LEU A 217 8.52 0.20 -15.07
N LYS A 218 8.95 1.27 -15.71
CA LYS A 218 8.77 2.63 -15.20
C LYS A 218 7.57 3.24 -15.89
N ILE A 219 6.55 3.54 -15.10
CA ILE A 219 5.31 4.14 -15.57
C ILE A 219 5.15 5.49 -14.90
N THR A 220 4.99 6.54 -15.69
CA THR A 220 4.72 7.89 -15.22
C THR A 220 3.27 8.23 -15.50
N PRO A 221 2.37 8.15 -14.50
CA PRO A 221 1.01 8.62 -14.62
C PRO A 221 0.97 10.09 -15.04
N SER A 222 -0.03 10.46 -15.84
CA SER A 222 -0.22 11.84 -16.23
C SER A 222 -1.69 12.22 -16.33
N PHE A 223 -1.99 13.43 -15.91
CA PHE A 223 -3.31 14.02 -15.97
C PHE A 223 -3.27 15.27 -16.83
N THR A 224 -4.05 15.26 -17.90
CA THR A 224 -4.13 16.35 -18.87
C THR A 224 -5.49 17.02 -18.74
N PHE A 225 -5.52 18.33 -18.48
CA PHE A 225 -6.75 19.07 -18.24
C PHE A 225 -6.70 20.49 -18.82
N GLN A 226 -7.88 21.06 -19.04
CA GLN A 226 -8.02 22.43 -19.53
C GLN A 226 -9.34 23.05 -19.05
N SER A 227 -9.36 24.39 -18.98
CA SER A 227 -10.59 25.15 -18.76
C SER A 227 -11.51 25.02 -19.98
N ILE A 228 -12.81 24.83 -19.73
CA ILE A 228 -13.83 24.76 -20.78
C ILE A 228 -14.16 26.18 -21.28
N THR A 229 -14.28 27.13 -20.35
CA THR A 229 -14.67 28.51 -20.66
C THR A 229 -13.89 29.50 -19.79
N PRO A 230 -13.08 30.42 -20.38
CA PRO A 230 -12.71 30.45 -21.79
C PRO A 230 -11.90 29.20 -22.17
N ALA A 231 -12.00 28.80 -23.43
CA ALA A 231 -11.10 27.81 -23.99
C ALA A 231 -9.68 28.38 -23.93
N VAL A 232 -8.75 27.58 -23.39
CA VAL A 232 -7.36 27.99 -23.24
C VAL A 232 -6.51 27.47 -24.39
N TRP A 233 -5.45 28.20 -24.72
CA TRP A 233 -4.44 27.72 -25.67
C TRP A 233 -3.63 26.58 -25.05
N GLY A 234 -3.94 25.35 -25.48
CA GLY A 234 -3.25 24.13 -25.07
C GLY A 234 -3.71 23.62 -23.69
N PRO A 235 -3.78 22.29 -23.50
CA PRO A 235 -4.06 21.73 -22.19
C PRO A 235 -2.83 21.76 -21.29
N ILE A 236 -3.06 21.87 -19.98
CA ILE A 236 -2.03 21.60 -18.98
C ILE A 236 -1.89 20.09 -18.86
N ARG A 237 -0.65 19.59 -18.85
CA ARG A 237 -0.36 18.19 -18.51
C ARG A 237 0.54 18.13 -17.29
N GLU A 238 0.09 17.35 -16.31
CA GLU A 238 0.83 17.04 -15.10
C GLU A 238 1.31 15.61 -15.10
N GLU A 239 2.59 15.40 -14.86
CA GLU A 239 3.13 14.08 -14.53
C GLU A 239 3.03 13.86 -13.03
N ILE A 240 2.14 12.95 -12.64
CA ILE A 240 1.88 12.61 -11.24
C ILE A 240 2.93 11.57 -10.86
N GLY A 241 3.73 11.85 -9.84
CA GLY A 241 5.04 11.22 -9.59
C GLY A 241 5.07 9.68 -9.69
N SER A 242 6.22 9.14 -10.12
CA SER A 242 6.48 7.70 -10.24
C SER A 242 7.72 7.30 -9.44
N ALA A 243 7.53 6.69 -8.27
CA ALA A 243 8.66 6.22 -7.46
C ALA A 243 8.79 4.69 -7.39
N VAL A 244 7.76 3.94 -7.77
CA VAL A 244 7.74 2.49 -7.58
C VAL A 244 7.58 1.80 -8.93
N ASP A 245 8.67 1.20 -9.36
CA ASP A 245 8.72 0.44 -10.59
C ASP A 245 7.83 -0.81 -10.47
N VAL A 246 7.06 -1.10 -11.52
CA VAL A 246 6.19 -2.27 -11.60
C VAL A 246 6.99 -3.44 -12.18
N ARG A 247 7.13 -4.54 -11.45
CA ARG A 247 7.70 -5.77 -11.99
C ARG A 247 6.58 -6.61 -12.58
N CYS A 248 6.66 -6.95 -13.86
CA CYS A 248 5.75 -7.89 -14.51
C CYS A 248 6.52 -9.09 -15.05
N ASP A 249 5.88 -10.26 -15.10
CA ASP A 249 6.47 -11.46 -15.71
C ASP A 249 5.39 -12.50 -16.07
N SER A 250 5.71 -13.49 -16.90
CA SER A 250 4.82 -14.62 -17.25
C SER A 250 5.29 -15.98 -16.73
N THR A 251 6.09 -16.03 -15.66
CA THR A 251 6.63 -17.30 -15.20
C THR A 251 5.51 -18.25 -14.72
N PRO A 252 5.44 -19.48 -15.26
CA PRO A 252 4.39 -20.45 -14.92
C PRO A 252 4.57 -21.04 -13.52
N THR A 253 5.71 -20.75 -12.89
CA THR A 253 6.14 -21.37 -11.63
C THR A 253 5.54 -20.71 -10.38
N VAL A 254 4.88 -19.55 -10.49
CA VAL A 254 4.24 -18.85 -9.36
C VAL A 254 2.83 -18.30 -9.67
N GLY A 255 2.09 -18.91 -10.58
CA GLY A 255 0.74 -18.45 -10.91
C GLY A 255 0.30 -18.91 -12.30
N PRO A 256 -0.80 -18.35 -12.83
CA PRO A 256 -1.23 -18.68 -14.19
C PRO A 256 -0.19 -18.23 -15.23
N ASN A 257 -0.14 -18.95 -16.35
CA ASN A 257 0.77 -18.67 -17.48
C ASN A 257 0.51 -17.29 -18.14
N THR A 258 -0.63 -16.65 -17.82
CA THR A 258 -0.98 -15.29 -18.25
C THR A 258 -0.02 -14.23 -17.71
N GLY A 259 0.73 -14.54 -16.65
CA GLY A 259 1.65 -13.63 -16.00
C GLY A 259 0.98 -12.68 -15.03
N GLY A 260 1.75 -11.80 -14.39
CA GLY A 260 1.27 -10.93 -13.32
C GLY A 260 2.25 -9.82 -13.00
N CYS A 261 1.76 -8.79 -12.30
CA CYS A 261 2.53 -7.61 -11.94
C CYS A 261 2.50 -7.35 -10.43
N VAL A 262 3.62 -6.89 -9.88
CA VAL A 262 3.78 -6.54 -8.46
C VAL A 262 4.76 -5.37 -8.28
N TYR A 263 4.67 -4.70 -7.14
CA TYR A 263 5.71 -3.81 -6.65
C TYR A 263 6.80 -4.61 -5.93
N ALA A 264 7.82 -5.04 -6.68
CA ALA A 264 8.86 -5.93 -6.18
C ALA A 264 9.70 -5.32 -5.03
N GLN A 265 9.75 -3.99 -4.95
CA GLN A 265 10.41 -3.23 -3.87
C GLN A 265 9.71 -3.38 -2.52
N PHE A 266 8.43 -3.76 -2.50
CA PHE A 266 7.73 -4.12 -1.28
C PHE A 266 8.12 -5.53 -0.84
N THR A 267 8.53 -5.66 0.42
CA THR A 267 8.90 -6.94 1.07
C THR A 267 7.69 -7.51 1.79
N PRO A 268 6.95 -8.48 1.22
CA PRO A 268 5.79 -9.05 1.86
C PRO A 268 6.15 -9.93 3.06
N THR A 269 5.17 -10.15 3.94
CA THR A 269 5.29 -11.00 5.13
C THR A 269 4.45 -12.26 4.95
N TYR A 270 5.06 -13.42 5.19
CA TYR A 270 4.38 -14.71 5.24
C TYR A 270 4.02 -15.05 6.68
N ASP A 271 2.72 -15.13 6.96
CA ASP A 271 2.22 -15.53 8.28
C ASP A 271 2.10 -17.06 8.38
N VAL A 272 2.70 -17.62 9.42
CA VAL A 272 2.59 -19.04 9.77
C VAL A 272 2.12 -19.16 11.22
N SER A 273 1.00 -19.86 11.45
CA SER A 273 0.33 -19.81 12.76
C SER A 273 0.58 -21.05 13.61
N THR A 274 0.92 -20.82 14.88
CA THR A 274 1.00 -21.87 15.91
C THR A 274 -0.38 -22.35 16.38
N LEU A 275 -1.44 -21.60 16.04
CA LEU A 275 -2.84 -21.92 16.33
C LEU A 275 -3.49 -22.78 15.24
N ASN A 276 -2.85 -22.88 14.07
CA ASN A 276 -3.35 -23.70 12.97
C ASN A 276 -2.83 -25.13 13.08
N ASN A 277 -3.72 -26.09 13.34
CA ASN A 277 -3.37 -27.51 13.47
C ASN A 277 -2.67 -28.09 12.22
N ASP A 278 -2.88 -27.51 11.04
CA ASP A 278 -2.21 -27.95 9.81
C ASP A 278 -0.71 -27.57 9.79
N THR A 279 -0.26 -26.59 10.58
CA THR A 279 1.12 -26.08 10.50
C THR A 279 1.76 -25.80 11.86
N ALA A 280 1.08 -26.06 12.98
CA ALA A 280 1.48 -25.59 14.31
C ALA A 280 2.91 -25.99 14.71
N GLN A 281 3.33 -27.25 14.51
CA GLN A 281 4.70 -27.68 14.87
C GLN A 281 5.76 -27.05 13.97
N VAL A 282 5.45 -26.80 12.70
CA VAL A 282 6.34 -26.06 11.79
C VAL A 282 6.46 -24.61 12.26
N ALA A 283 5.34 -23.97 12.62
CA ALA A 283 5.33 -22.62 13.16
C ALA A 283 6.17 -22.49 14.45
N TRP A 284 6.07 -23.46 15.36
CA TRP A 284 6.88 -23.50 16.57
C TRP A 284 8.37 -23.71 16.30
N HIS A 285 8.72 -24.55 15.32
CA HIS A 285 10.11 -24.72 14.88
C HIS A 285 10.67 -23.41 14.31
N ILE A 286 9.93 -22.72 13.43
CA ILE A 286 10.31 -21.40 12.90
C ILE A 286 10.47 -20.38 14.02
N GLN A 287 9.56 -20.36 15.00
CA GLN A 287 9.63 -19.44 16.14
C GLN A 287 10.90 -19.65 16.96
N TRP A 288 11.26 -20.92 17.23
CA TRP A 288 12.50 -21.25 17.90
C TRP A 288 13.70 -20.80 17.07
N ALA A 289 13.72 -21.12 15.77
CA ALA A 289 14.82 -20.80 14.86
C ALA A 289 15.07 -19.29 14.79
N GLN A 290 14.02 -18.48 14.60
CA GLN A 290 14.10 -17.02 14.56
C GLN A 290 14.58 -16.36 15.87
N ARG A 291 14.45 -17.06 17.01
CA ARG A 291 14.91 -16.56 18.32
C ARG A 291 16.32 -17.00 18.66
N ASN A 292 16.73 -18.20 18.24
CA ASN A 292 17.93 -18.87 18.72
C ASN A 292 19.05 -18.94 17.68
N LEU A 293 18.75 -18.92 16.38
CA LEU A 293 19.78 -18.81 15.35
C LEU A 293 20.40 -17.41 15.39
N THR A 294 21.72 -17.34 15.20
CA THR A 294 22.50 -16.10 15.28
C THR A 294 21.96 -15.04 14.31
N GLY A 295 21.61 -15.45 13.10
CA GLY A 295 21.14 -14.53 12.05
C GLY A 295 19.70 -14.06 12.21
N LYS A 296 18.88 -14.67 13.08
CA LYS A 296 17.46 -14.31 13.29
C LYS A 296 16.68 -14.18 11.97
N TRP A 297 16.99 -15.04 11.01
CA TRP A 297 16.57 -14.98 9.62
C TRP A 297 15.05 -14.82 9.47
N GLY A 298 14.62 -13.91 8.60
CA GLY A 298 13.21 -13.70 8.29
C GLY A 298 12.39 -13.05 9.42
N ARG A 299 13.00 -12.68 10.56
CA ARG A 299 12.31 -12.02 11.67
C ARG A 299 12.42 -10.50 11.56
N LYS A 300 11.32 -9.86 11.15
CA LYS A 300 11.23 -8.40 10.95
C LYS A 300 11.66 -7.65 12.22
N GLY A 301 12.59 -6.69 12.07
CA GLY A 301 13.12 -5.88 13.17
C GLY A 301 14.24 -6.52 13.99
N PHE A 302 14.65 -7.77 13.70
CA PHE A 302 15.68 -8.49 14.46
C PHE A 302 16.80 -9.08 13.60
N GLY A 303 16.46 -9.54 12.40
CA GLY A 303 17.42 -10.10 11.43
C GLY A 303 17.08 -9.66 10.00
N PRO A 304 17.87 -10.08 9.01
CA PRO A 304 17.60 -9.78 7.61
C PRO A 304 16.43 -10.62 7.07
N GLU A 305 15.84 -10.16 5.96
CA GLU A 305 14.81 -10.88 5.23
C GLU A 305 15.30 -12.26 4.75
N LEU A 306 14.34 -13.15 4.47
CA LEU A 306 14.63 -14.29 3.61
C LEU A 306 14.62 -13.83 2.15
N THR A 307 15.48 -14.42 1.34
CA THR A 307 15.54 -14.19 -0.11
C THR A 307 15.18 -15.49 -0.80
N ARG A 308 14.12 -15.50 -1.60
CA ARG A 308 13.68 -16.71 -2.30
C ARG A 308 14.72 -17.17 -3.32
N THR A 309 14.96 -18.49 -3.39
CA THR A 309 15.59 -19.13 -4.54
C THR A 309 14.59 -20.03 -5.25
N MET A 310 14.63 -20.05 -6.59
CA MET A 310 13.85 -20.95 -7.44
C MET A 310 14.72 -22.00 -8.13
N ASP A 311 16.04 -21.94 -7.93
CA ASP A 311 16.98 -22.93 -8.47
C ASP A 311 16.80 -24.28 -7.79
N ALA A 312 16.34 -25.29 -8.53
CA ALA A 312 16.10 -26.63 -8.02
C ALA A 312 17.36 -27.29 -7.44
N THR A 313 18.54 -26.94 -7.96
CA THR A 313 19.83 -27.44 -7.48
C THR A 313 20.13 -26.87 -6.10
N VAL A 314 19.98 -25.54 -5.93
CA VAL A 314 20.18 -24.87 -4.64
C VAL A 314 19.16 -25.37 -3.62
N ILE A 315 17.89 -25.51 -4.01
CA ILE A 315 16.85 -26.04 -3.13
C ILE A 315 17.20 -27.45 -2.66
N THR A 316 17.65 -28.32 -3.56
CA THR A 316 18.02 -29.70 -3.21
C THR A 316 19.24 -29.73 -2.30
N ALA A 317 20.26 -28.92 -2.59
CA ALA A 317 21.44 -28.78 -1.73
C ALA A 317 21.06 -28.32 -0.32
N ASN A 318 20.19 -27.30 -0.21
CA ASN A 318 19.70 -26.80 1.08
C ASN A 318 18.96 -27.88 1.89
N ARG A 319 18.09 -28.67 1.25
CA ARG A 319 17.41 -29.79 1.91
C ARG A 319 18.38 -30.85 2.37
N ASN A 320 19.35 -31.21 1.53
CA ASN A 320 20.32 -32.25 1.86
C ASN A 320 21.25 -31.83 3.00
N ALA A 321 21.59 -30.55 3.10
CA ALA A 321 22.39 -30.00 4.19
C ALA A 321 21.62 -30.00 5.52
N ALA A 322 20.40 -29.47 5.54
CA ALA A 322 19.62 -29.35 6.79
C ALA A 322 18.94 -30.67 7.21
N CYS A 323 18.51 -31.48 6.23
CA CYS A 323 17.72 -32.68 6.44
C CYS A 323 18.28 -33.88 5.65
N PRO A 324 19.55 -34.28 5.85
CA PRO A 324 20.15 -35.40 5.14
C PRO A 324 19.39 -36.72 5.38
N ALA A 325 19.56 -37.68 4.47
CA ALA A 325 18.95 -39.01 4.58
C ALA A 325 19.43 -39.78 5.83
N SER A 326 20.62 -39.43 6.36
CA SER A 326 21.22 -40.05 7.54
C SER A 326 20.48 -39.75 8.85
N ILE A 327 19.69 -38.68 8.94
CA ILE A 327 18.92 -38.37 10.15
C ILE A 327 17.70 -39.31 10.20
N PRO A 328 17.54 -40.12 11.28
CA PRO A 328 16.39 -41.00 11.42
C PRO A 328 15.07 -40.22 11.39
N ARG A 329 14.11 -40.71 10.60
CA ARG A 329 12.75 -40.15 10.49
C ARG A 329 11.78 -41.10 11.21
N PRO A 330 11.34 -40.78 12.44
CA PRO A 330 10.36 -41.61 13.13
C PRO A 330 9.07 -41.74 12.32
N THR A 331 8.34 -42.83 12.51
CA THR A 331 7.04 -43.07 11.85
C THR A 331 6.10 -41.88 12.04
N GLY A 332 5.54 -41.39 10.94
CA GLY A 332 4.61 -40.25 10.94
C GLY A 332 5.27 -38.88 11.06
N LYS A 333 6.61 -38.79 11.09
CA LYS A 333 7.36 -37.52 11.15
C LYS A 333 8.20 -37.31 9.89
N SER A 334 8.46 -36.04 9.57
CA SER A 334 9.43 -35.64 8.55
C SER A 334 10.32 -34.53 9.08
N CYS A 335 11.51 -34.41 8.51
CA CYS A 335 12.45 -33.35 8.83
C CYS A 335 11.95 -32.03 8.21
N ASP A 336 11.77 -31.02 9.04
CA ASP A 336 11.52 -29.64 8.66
C ASP A 336 12.79 -28.81 8.84
N GLU A 337 12.99 -27.80 8.01
CA GLU A 337 14.21 -26.98 7.97
C GLU A 337 13.91 -25.47 8.00
N TYR A 338 14.71 -24.72 8.77
CA TYR A 338 14.67 -23.25 8.74
C TYR A 338 16.09 -22.65 8.81
N PRO A 339 16.46 -21.67 7.96
CA PRO A 339 15.65 -21.06 6.89
C PRO A 339 15.20 -22.04 5.80
N PHE A 340 14.06 -21.76 5.16
CA PHE A 340 13.46 -22.68 4.21
C PHE A 340 14.42 -23.08 3.08
N ALA A 341 14.36 -24.33 2.61
CA ALA A 341 15.20 -24.77 1.50
C ALA A 341 15.03 -23.94 0.21
N SER A 342 13.86 -23.33 0.01
CA SER A 342 13.59 -22.38 -1.08
C SER A 342 14.05 -20.95 -0.81
N THR A 343 15.14 -20.79 -0.05
CA THR A 343 15.77 -19.49 0.22
C THR A 343 17.28 -19.55 0.09
N TYR A 344 17.91 -18.40 -0.18
CA TYR A 344 19.37 -18.28 -0.22
C TYR A 344 20.02 -18.32 1.16
N GLN A 345 19.23 -18.31 2.24
CA GLN A 345 19.69 -18.50 3.62
C GLN A 345 19.57 -19.96 4.08
N GLY A 346 19.16 -20.88 3.21
CA GLY A 346 18.99 -22.30 3.51
C GLY A 346 20.31 -23.04 3.77
N GLY A 347 20.21 -24.28 4.25
CA GLY A 347 21.31 -24.99 4.93
C GLY A 347 22.61 -25.18 4.16
N SER A 348 22.59 -25.24 2.82
CA SER A 348 23.82 -25.43 2.02
C SER A 348 24.62 -24.15 1.82
N LEU A 349 23.98 -23.00 1.96
CA LEU A 349 24.57 -21.68 1.81
C LEU A 349 24.85 -21.01 3.16
N ASN A 350 24.38 -21.62 4.25
CA ASN A 350 24.42 -21.03 5.58
C ASN A 350 24.48 -22.12 6.67
N PRO A 351 25.56 -22.18 7.48
CA PRO A 351 25.66 -23.13 8.60
C PRO A 351 24.75 -22.75 9.79
N ASP A 352 24.11 -21.59 9.76
CA ASP A 352 23.16 -21.13 10.77
C ASP A 352 21.71 -21.50 10.40
N HIS A 353 21.41 -22.80 10.47
CA HIS A 353 20.10 -23.37 10.19
C HIS A 353 19.68 -24.38 11.27
N SER A 354 18.38 -24.60 11.39
CA SER A 354 17.75 -25.55 12.30
C SER A 354 16.96 -26.60 11.55
N CYS A 355 16.81 -27.76 12.18
CA CYS A 355 16.02 -28.87 11.67
C CYS A 355 15.32 -29.56 12.81
N TYR A 356 14.10 -30.02 12.55
CA TYR A 356 13.33 -30.75 13.54
C TYR A 356 12.37 -31.76 12.92
N MET A 357 12.15 -32.86 13.62
CA MET A 357 11.19 -33.89 13.20
C MET A 357 9.77 -33.50 13.65
N VAL A 358 9.04 -32.88 12.73
CA VAL A 358 7.63 -32.49 12.90
C VAL A 358 6.70 -33.55 12.31
N PRO A 359 5.38 -33.55 12.61
CA PRO A 359 4.42 -34.42 11.95
C PRO A 359 4.47 -34.24 10.43
N ALA A 360 4.59 -35.35 9.68
CA ALA A 360 4.81 -35.32 8.23
C ALA A 360 3.69 -34.60 7.48
N THR A 361 2.45 -34.77 7.93
CA THR A 361 1.29 -34.07 7.39
C THR A 361 1.41 -32.56 7.54
N GLN A 362 1.84 -32.07 8.71
CA GLN A 362 1.96 -30.62 8.93
C GLN A 362 3.04 -29.98 8.07
N ASN A 363 4.19 -30.66 7.95
CA ASN A 363 5.29 -30.20 7.09
C ASN A 363 4.87 -30.14 5.61
N SER A 364 4.21 -31.20 5.14
CA SER A 364 3.69 -31.24 3.77
C SER A 364 2.64 -30.15 3.51
N LEU A 365 1.71 -29.94 4.45
CA LEU A 365 0.67 -28.92 4.33
C LEU A 365 1.24 -27.51 4.36
N GLU A 366 2.19 -27.20 5.25
CA GLU A 366 2.88 -25.90 5.28
C GLU A 366 3.41 -25.54 3.89
N GLY A 367 4.16 -26.44 3.28
CA GLY A 367 4.75 -26.20 1.97
C GLY A 367 3.71 -26.13 0.84
N SER A 368 2.76 -27.07 0.83
CA SER A 368 1.85 -27.26 -0.31
C SER A 368 0.60 -26.37 -0.29
N ARG A 369 -0.03 -26.19 0.89
CA ARG A 369 -1.32 -25.52 1.07
C ARG A 369 -1.18 -24.07 1.53
N TYR A 370 -0.07 -23.71 2.17
CA TYR A 370 0.12 -22.37 2.73
C TYR A 370 1.19 -21.58 1.99
N ARG A 371 2.44 -22.03 2.04
CA ARG A 371 3.57 -21.24 1.51
C ARG A 371 3.59 -21.13 0.00
N ARG A 372 3.35 -22.22 -0.74
CA ARG A 372 3.28 -22.18 -2.21
C ARG A 372 2.14 -21.29 -2.72
N PRO A 373 0.90 -21.37 -2.20
CA PRO A 373 -0.13 -20.41 -2.56
C PRO A 373 0.19 -18.98 -2.16
N TRP A 374 0.80 -18.75 -0.99
CA TRP A 374 1.23 -17.41 -0.57
C TRP A 374 2.27 -16.80 -1.52
N TYR A 375 3.24 -17.61 -1.95
CA TYR A 375 4.21 -17.23 -2.96
C TYR A 375 3.53 -16.80 -4.27
N ALA A 376 2.49 -17.53 -4.70
CA ALA A 376 1.75 -17.19 -5.91
C ALA A 376 0.91 -15.91 -5.73
N ALA A 377 0.21 -15.79 -4.60
CA ALA A 377 -0.62 -14.62 -4.28
C ALA A 377 0.18 -13.31 -4.21
N ASN A 378 1.46 -13.38 -3.79
CA ASN A 378 2.38 -12.25 -3.72
C ASN A 378 3.36 -12.19 -4.90
N ARG A 379 3.21 -13.12 -5.87
CA ARG A 379 4.11 -13.32 -7.02
C ARG A 379 5.61 -13.28 -6.65
N VAL A 380 5.99 -13.92 -5.55
CA VAL A 380 7.37 -13.91 -5.02
C VAL A 380 8.25 -14.75 -5.94
N LEU A 381 9.20 -14.13 -6.64
CA LEU A 381 10.13 -14.80 -7.55
C LEU A 381 11.49 -15.07 -6.93
N ASP A 382 12.38 -15.68 -7.72
CA ASP A 382 13.80 -15.74 -7.43
C ASP A 382 14.33 -14.36 -7.07
N LYS A 383 15.13 -14.29 -6.01
CA LYS A 383 15.70 -13.07 -5.42
C LYS A 383 14.72 -12.11 -4.75
N ASP A 384 13.41 -12.35 -4.84
CA ASP A 384 12.46 -11.56 -4.05
C ASP A 384 12.68 -11.82 -2.55
N LYS A 385 12.63 -10.74 -1.77
CA LYS A 385 12.76 -10.77 -0.32
C LYS A 385 11.40 -10.90 0.34
N PHE A 386 11.35 -11.59 1.48
CA PHE A 386 10.16 -11.66 2.32
C PHE A 386 10.48 -11.88 3.79
N TRP A 387 9.55 -11.44 4.65
CA TRP A 387 9.55 -11.73 6.08
C TRP A 387 8.73 -12.98 6.38
N VAL A 388 8.99 -13.60 7.53
CA VAL A 388 8.14 -14.65 8.10
C VAL A 388 7.71 -14.22 9.49
N ASN A 389 6.41 -14.13 9.69
CA ASN A 389 5.82 -13.79 10.99
C ASN A 389 5.15 -15.04 11.56
N VAL A 390 5.51 -15.38 12.79
CA VAL A 390 4.88 -16.50 13.49
C VAL A 390 3.74 -15.97 14.32
N VAL A 391 2.51 -16.37 13.99
CA VAL A 391 1.32 -16.00 14.76
C VAL A 391 1.26 -16.86 16.02
N LEU A 392 1.38 -16.20 17.16
CA LEU A 392 1.38 -16.80 18.50
C LEU A 392 0.00 -16.70 19.17
N PRO A 393 -0.30 -17.53 20.19
CA PRO A 393 -1.47 -17.34 21.03
C PRO A 393 -1.41 -15.95 21.71
N ALA A 394 -2.54 -15.27 21.77
CA ALA A 394 -2.63 -13.99 22.46
C ALA A 394 -2.24 -14.16 23.94
N GLY A 395 -1.37 -13.27 24.43
CA GLY A 395 -0.93 -13.28 25.83
C GLY A 395 0.07 -14.38 26.22
N ILE A 396 0.64 -15.13 25.25
CA ILE A 396 1.65 -16.14 25.57
C ILE A 396 2.82 -15.52 26.35
N THR A 397 3.17 -16.12 27.48
CA THR A 397 4.30 -15.71 28.30
C THR A 397 5.61 -16.24 27.74
N GLU A 398 6.73 -15.59 28.10
CA GLU A 398 8.06 -16.08 27.74
C GLU A 398 8.35 -17.48 28.31
N GLN A 399 7.79 -17.81 29.48
CA GLN A 399 7.91 -19.15 30.08
C GLN A 399 7.15 -20.20 29.26
N GLU A 400 5.92 -19.91 28.84
CA GLU A 400 5.14 -20.82 27.99
C GLU A 400 5.78 -21.00 26.62
N LEU A 401 6.30 -19.92 26.03
CA LEU A 401 7.04 -19.96 24.79
C LEU A 401 8.30 -20.83 24.90
N ALA A 402 9.08 -20.66 25.97
CA ALA A 402 10.25 -21.49 26.25
C ALA A 402 9.85 -22.97 26.42
N ALA A 403 8.76 -23.25 27.13
CA ALA A 403 8.25 -24.60 27.31
C ALA A 403 7.81 -25.25 25.99
N LYS A 404 7.10 -24.51 25.13
CA LYS A 404 6.67 -24.97 23.79
C LYS A 404 7.82 -25.21 22.84
N THR A 405 8.94 -24.52 23.04
CA THR A 405 10.07 -24.56 22.11
C THR A 405 11.29 -25.33 22.62
N ARG A 406 11.22 -25.92 23.81
CA ARG A 406 12.33 -26.60 24.50
C ARG A 406 12.96 -27.77 23.72
N GLU A 407 12.21 -28.40 22.83
CA GLU A 407 12.63 -29.61 22.11
C GLU A 407 13.31 -29.28 20.77
N PHE A 408 13.16 -28.04 20.27
CA PHE A 408 13.79 -27.61 19.02
C PHE A 408 15.25 -27.25 19.26
N VAL A 409 16.09 -27.55 18.28
CA VAL A 409 17.54 -27.36 18.34
C VAL A 409 18.10 -26.93 16.98
N LYS A 410 19.33 -26.42 16.99
CA LYS A 410 20.11 -26.18 15.77
C LYS A 410 20.49 -27.53 15.16
N CYS A 411 20.55 -27.63 13.83
CA CYS A 411 21.07 -28.86 13.22
C CYS A 411 22.51 -29.12 13.66
N PRO A 412 22.91 -30.40 13.83
CA PRO A 412 24.32 -30.76 13.82
C PRO A 412 24.93 -30.31 12.49
N GLY A 413 26.02 -29.53 12.56
CA GLY A 413 26.72 -28.99 11.40
C GLY A 413 27.69 -29.98 10.76
#